data_AF-A0AAJ1H7D8-F1
#
_entry.id   AF-A0AAJ1H7D8-F1
#
_cell.length_a   1.000
_cell.length_b   1.000
_cell.length_c   1.000
_cell.angle_alpha   90.00
_cell.angle_beta   90.00
_cell.angle_gamma   90.00
#
_symmetry.space_group_name_H-M   'P 1'
#
loop_
_entity.id
_entity.type
_entity.pdbx_description
1 polymer ?
#
loop_
_entity_poly.entity_id
_entity_poly.type
_entity_poly.pdbx_seq_one_letter_code
_entity_poly.pdbx_strand_id
1 'polypeptide(L)'
;MRRSTSTARRACAVGTTIALVGLTTGLGIMTATSASAVEPTTSTAVADGGTTSTVAPSTDSPSTDTPGTEAPATGTPTSDAPATEAPSTAAPTTDAPATETPATVAPTPSEGDEPTGSSTTADRPAAAGTVTIDGVAAVGSKLTAEPSGFTAPTNLSYSWTVDGTSVSQGQSYVVKPTDAGKVVMVTVTNTQGGIAVESESAQTDPITQAPVFVDEDGEPVTDGITTEGDLTLTATAGEAFSYTFRAIGSPKPVLALDYYNSEDGEDADGWTPADQLPEGISFDPATGVLSGTTVDASYWDFAVTATSGTETVTQTVELDVQAAAPVGLEATAVDRADFIDYAKAGFPVGWFDDEATKKSGSLRSWIIKADGSVVTEHTDWEQTPFGGSEFIDEVPGGTPTVPQGGTLLLSGTLVDEFGNAVEDEEDDLGVTTIDVRSNVASDVVEQDSLLGDSGFVGVTFPHASVHRLTVSASDFSTAFDVQVTPTPVAAVPGGTTTPAAVQHGIASAPKGHGRLAYTGADETSPIAWALGLLVAGAGLIGARTLRRRRARS
;
A
#
# COMPACT_ATOMS: atom_id res chain seq x y z
N MET A 1 -17.75 8.00 -13.09
CA MET A 1 -16.99 8.69 -12.03
C MET A 1 -17.78 8.70 -10.72
N ARG A 2 -17.97 7.52 -10.12
CA ARG A 2 -18.42 7.39 -8.73
C ARG A 2 -17.18 7.01 -7.94
N ARG A 3 -16.77 7.90 -7.03
CA ARG A 3 -15.58 7.71 -6.18
C ARG A 3 -15.80 6.53 -5.25
N SER A 4 -14.72 5.75 -5.10
CA SER A 4 -14.56 4.62 -4.20
C SER A 4 -15.04 4.93 -2.78
N THR A 5 -15.82 4.03 -2.21
CA THR A 5 -16.31 4.07 -0.82
C THR A 5 -15.64 3.01 0.06
N SER A 6 -14.47 2.46 -0.32
CA SER A 6 -13.84 1.37 0.45
C SER A 6 -13.10 1.85 1.69
N THR A 7 -12.49 3.05 1.68
CA THR A 7 -11.74 3.58 2.83
C THR A 7 -12.62 3.89 4.05
N ALA A 8 -13.93 4.10 3.86
CA ALA A 8 -14.87 4.44 4.93
C ALA A 8 -15.45 3.22 5.68
N ARG A 9 -15.14 1.97 5.28
CA ARG A 9 -15.77 0.77 5.88
C ARG A 9 -14.94 0.02 6.92
N ARG A 10 -13.63 0.26 7.05
CA ARG A 10 -12.81 -0.40 8.09
C ARG A 10 -12.91 0.23 9.50
N ALA A 11 -13.46 1.43 9.64
CA ALA A 11 -13.63 2.09 10.95
C ALA A 11 -14.85 1.63 11.79
N CYS A 12 -15.74 0.78 11.27
CA CYS A 12 -17.00 0.41 11.96
C CYS A 12 -17.11 -1.03 12.49
N ALA A 13 -16.11 -1.90 12.30
CA ALA A 13 -16.28 -3.34 12.58
C ALA A 13 -15.60 -3.88 13.86
N VAL A 14 -14.88 -3.06 14.63
CA VAL A 14 -14.18 -3.53 15.86
C VAL A 14 -14.85 -3.04 17.17
N GLY A 15 -15.93 -2.25 17.08
CA GLY A 15 -16.56 -1.58 18.23
C GLY A 15 -17.67 -2.32 18.99
N THR A 16 -17.87 -3.64 18.82
CA THR A 16 -19.06 -4.31 19.38
C THR A 16 -18.81 -5.68 20.01
N THR A 17 -17.75 -5.85 20.82
CA THR A 17 -17.74 -6.97 21.79
C THR A 17 -16.86 -6.68 23.01
N ILE A 18 -17.38 -5.94 23.99
CA ILE A 18 -17.24 -6.22 25.44
C ILE A 18 -18.11 -5.19 26.19
N ALA A 19 -19.35 -5.61 26.48
CA ALA A 19 -20.12 -5.08 27.58
C ALA A 19 -20.95 -6.24 28.16
N LEU A 20 -20.83 -6.45 29.47
CA LEU A 20 -21.56 -7.40 30.32
C LEU A 20 -21.21 -8.89 30.26
N VAL A 21 -20.25 -9.29 31.11
CA VAL A 21 -20.44 -10.23 32.24
C VAL A 21 -19.45 -9.73 33.31
N GLY A 22 -19.79 -9.31 34.53
CA GLY A 22 -20.67 -9.92 35.51
C GLY A 22 -19.84 -10.30 36.75
N LEU A 23 -19.50 -9.30 37.57
CA LEU A 23 -19.36 -9.32 39.03
C LEU A 23 -19.36 -10.71 39.71
N THR A 24 -18.25 -11.11 40.35
CA THR A 24 -18.16 -11.36 41.82
C THR A 24 -16.91 -12.15 42.23
N THR A 25 -16.31 -11.67 43.33
CA THR A 25 -15.48 -12.35 44.35
C THR A 25 -14.05 -12.81 44.02
N GLY A 26 -13.09 -12.26 44.76
CA GLY A 26 -11.80 -12.91 45.01
C GLY A 26 -10.73 -11.99 45.59
N LEU A 27 -10.78 -11.74 46.90
CA LEU A 27 -9.73 -11.09 47.69
C LEU A 27 -8.33 -11.67 47.40
N GLY A 28 -7.32 -10.81 47.31
CA GLY A 28 -5.91 -11.21 47.30
C GLY A 28 -4.97 -10.02 47.45
N ILE A 29 -4.87 -9.49 48.67
CA ILE A 29 -3.88 -8.48 49.07
C ILE A 29 -2.50 -9.17 49.06
N MET A 30 -1.56 -8.68 48.25
CA MET A 30 -0.13 -8.91 48.44
C MET A 30 0.64 -7.61 48.17
N THR A 31 1.06 -6.99 49.25
CA THR A 31 2.09 -5.96 49.34
C THR A 31 3.43 -6.53 48.88
N ALA A 32 4.09 -5.91 47.90
CA ALA A 32 5.49 -6.16 47.58
C ALA A 32 6.33 -4.96 48.05
N THR A 33 7.11 -5.24 49.09
CA THR A 33 8.09 -4.39 49.74
C THR A 33 9.25 -4.02 48.80
N SER A 34 9.56 -2.73 48.76
CA SER A 34 10.84 -2.18 48.29
C SER A 34 11.96 -2.51 49.28
N ALA A 35 13.09 -2.99 48.76
CA ALA A 35 14.30 -3.24 49.55
C ALA A 35 15.47 -2.46 48.94
N SER A 36 15.72 -1.26 49.49
CA SER A 36 17.00 -0.57 49.38
C SER A 36 17.98 -1.19 50.39
N ALA A 37 19.17 -1.56 49.93
CA ALA A 37 20.26 -2.00 50.80
C ALA A 37 21.10 -0.80 51.26
N VAL A 38 21.37 -0.84 52.55
CA VAL A 38 21.95 0.17 53.43
C VAL A 38 23.48 0.19 53.35
N GLU A 39 24.07 1.39 53.31
CA GLU A 39 25.49 1.66 53.58
C GLU A 39 25.82 1.46 55.07
N PRO A 40 27.06 1.03 55.43
CA PRO A 40 27.53 1.18 56.80
C PRO A 40 28.16 2.56 57.05
N THR A 41 27.60 3.21 58.06
CA THR A 41 28.02 4.44 58.75
C THR A 41 29.48 4.48 59.23
N THR A 42 30.07 5.68 59.42
CA THR A 42 30.57 6.20 60.72
C THR A 42 31.22 7.61 60.61
N SER A 43 30.60 8.58 61.30
CA SER A 43 31.14 9.66 62.16
C SER A 43 31.90 10.90 61.61
N THR A 44 31.20 12.05 61.75
CA THR A 44 31.55 13.27 62.51
C THR A 44 32.62 14.27 62.02
N ALA A 45 32.09 15.41 61.54
CA ALA A 45 32.44 16.83 61.79
C ALA A 45 33.90 17.33 61.74
N VAL A 46 34.14 18.41 60.98
CA VAL A 46 34.36 19.80 61.47
C VAL A 46 34.49 20.71 60.23
N ALA A 47 33.88 21.90 60.30
CA ALA A 47 34.08 22.99 59.35
C ALA A 47 35.32 23.82 59.77
N ASP A 48 36.18 24.15 58.81
CA ASP A 48 36.92 25.42 58.82
C ASP A 48 37.32 25.82 57.39
N GLY A 49 37.34 27.13 57.16
CA GLY A 49 37.48 27.76 55.85
C GLY A 49 38.91 27.82 55.32
N GLY A 50 39.02 28.13 54.03
CA GLY A 50 40.30 28.40 53.40
C GLY A 50 40.18 28.54 51.89
N THR A 51 40.05 29.79 51.43
CA THR A 51 40.27 30.19 50.03
C THR A 51 41.67 29.78 49.56
N THR A 52 41.82 29.21 48.37
CA THR A 52 42.91 29.54 47.43
C THR A 52 42.64 28.94 46.05
N SER A 53 42.88 29.75 45.02
CA SER A 53 42.97 29.36 43.61
C SER A 53 44.28 28.64 43.32
N THR A 54 44.30 28.04 42.12
CA THR A 54 45.47 27.77 41.26
C THR A 54 45.97 26.32 41.27
N VAL A 55 45.74 25.60 40.18
CA VAL A 55 46.73 25.17 39.16
C VAL A 55 46.13 24.00 38.35
N ALA A 56 46.10 24.15 37.03
CA ALA A 56 45.81 23.09 36.07
C ALA A 56 46.99 22.10 35.94
N PRO A 57 46.75 20.81 35.65
CA PRO A 57 47.75 19.97 35.02
C PRO A 57 47.46 19.81 33.52
N SER A 58 48.48 20.09 32.71
CA SER A 58 48.60 19.70 31.30
C SER A 58 49.26 18.33 31.19
N THR A 59 48.76 17.44 30.34
CA THR A 59 49.47 16.38 29.55
C THR A 59 48.38 15.50 28.91
N ASP A 60 48.48 14.92 27.72
CA ASP A 60 49.48 14.87 26.67
C ASP A 60 48.74 14.41 25.40
N SER A 61 49.11 14.91 24.22
CA SER A 61 48.57 14.45 22.93
C SER A 61 49.39 13.27 22.41
N PRO A 62 48.78 12.18 21.91
CA PRO A 62 49.50 11.28 21.03
C PRO A 62 49.30 11.67 19.56
N SER A 63 50.43 11.77 18.85
CA SER A 63 50.52 12.00 17.42
C SER A 63 50.11 10.78 16.59
N THR A 64 49.60 11.16 15.43
CA THR A 64 49.41 10.51 14.13
C THR A 64 50.33 9.32 13.78
N ASP A 65 49.72 8.26 13.25
CA ASP A 65 50.33 7.40 12.23
C ASP A 65 49.42 7.40 10.98
N THR A 66 50.02 7.73 9.84
CA THR A 66 49.39 7.72 8.52
C THR A 66 49.96 6.54 7.72
N PRO A 67 49.13 5.63 7.21
CA PRO A 67 49.52 4.73 6.14
C PRO A 67 49.17 5.36 4.78
N GLY A 68 50.18 5.45 3.92
CA GLY A 68 50.06 5.95 2.56
C GLY A 68 49.40 4.97 1.59
N THR A 69 48.63 5.56 0.68
CA THR A 69 48.46 5.27 -0.76
C THR A 69 48.60 3.84 -1.27
N GLU A 70 47.49 3.27 -1.75
CA GLU A 70 47.40 2.76 -3.13
C GLU A 70 46.00 3.05 -3.70
N ALA A 71 45.97 3.68 -4.88
CA ALA A 71 44.76 3.84 -5.68
C ALA A 71 44.57 2.57 -6.53
N PRO A 72 43.41 1.90 -6.53
CA PRO A 72 43.16 0.83 -7.46
C PRO A 72 42.86 1.41 -8.85
N ALA A 73 43.56 0.87 -9.83
CA ALA A 73 43.50 1.25 -11.23
C ALA A 73 42.10 1.09 -11.83
N THR A 74 41.74 2.05 -12.68
CA THR A 74 40.57 2.01 -13.57
C THR A 74 40.73 0.88 -14.58
N GLY A 75 40.07 -0.25 -14.34
CA GLY A 75 39.90 -1.32 -15.33
C GLY A 75 38.54 -1.18 -16.00
N THR A 76 38.52 -0.62 -17.21
CA THR A 76 37.36 -0.73 -18.10
C THR A 76 37.30 -2.16 -18.66
N PRO A 77 36.22 -2.94 -18.45
CA PRO A 77 36.03 -4.15 -19.23
C PRO A 77 35.60 -3.75 -20.65
N THR A 78 36.55 -3.77 -21.58
CA THR A 78 36.25 -4.01 -23.00
C THR A 78 35.82 -5.47 -23.10
N SER A 79 34.53 -5.70 -23.35
CA SER A 79 34.05 -6.99 -23.84
C SER A 79 33.80 -6.86 -25.33
N ASP A 80 34.61 -7.58 -26.11
CA ASP A 80 34.49 -7.77 -27.54
C ASP A 80 33.09 -8.25 -27.92
N ALA A 81 32.51 -7.59 -28.93
CA ALA A 81 31.35 -8.09 -29.64
C ALA A 81 31.77 -9.29 -30.51
N PRO A 82 31.09 -10.45 -30.44
CA PRO A 82 31.20 -11.44 -31.48
C PRO A 82 30.31 -11.00 -32.66
N ALA A 83 30.95 -10.63 -33.77
CA ALA A 83 30.35 -10.82 -35.10
C ALA A 83 30.39 -12.31 -35.46
N THR A 84 29.61 -12.71 -36.50
CA THR A 84 29.61 -14.01 -37.24
C THR A 84 28.46 -14.96 -36.81
N GLU A 85 27.50 -15.44 -37.62
CA GLU A 85 27.15 -15.35 -39.06
C GLU A 85 25.63 -15.48 -39.24
N ALA A 86 25.10 -14.96 -40.34
CA ALA A 86 23.74 -15.20 -40.80
C ALA A 86 23.63 -16.56 -41.54
N PRO A 87 22.64 -17.43 -41.23
CA PRO A 87 22.30 -18.50 -42.15
C PRO A 87 21.39 -17.97 -43.26
N SER A 88 21.91 -17.94 -44.48
CA SER A 88 21.11 -17.92 -45.71
C SER A 88 20.69 -19.37 -46.01
N THR A 89 19.40 -19.67 -46.08
CA THR A 89 18.90 -20.87 -46.77
C THR A 89 17.49 -20.62 -47.32
N ALA A 90 17.30 -21.11 -48.55
CA ALA A 90 16.31 -20.77 -49.55
C ALA A 90 14.82 -20.97 -49.19
N ALA A 91 13.99 -20.14 -49.81
CA ALA A 91 12.53 -20.25 -49.85
C ALA A 91 12.07 -21.54 -50.56
N PRO A 92 11.04 -22.24 -50.02
CA PRO A 92 10.29 -23.20 -50.81
C PRO A 92 9.19 -22.47 -51.60
N THR A 93 9.35 -22.42 -52.93
CA THR A 93 8.23 -22.42 -53.87
C THR A 93 7.61 -23.82 -53.92
N THR A 94 6.28 -23.94 -53.87
CA THR A 94 5.48 -24.81 -54.76
C THR A 94 3.97 -24.56 -54.58
N ASP A 95 3.36 -24.26 -55.73
CA ASP A 95 1.97 -24.36 -56.22
C ASP A 95 0.75 -24.47 -55.30
N ALA A 96 -0.17 -23.54 -55.55
CA ALA A 96 -1.59 -23.63 -55.23
C ALA A 96 -2.32 -24.55 -56.23
N PRO A 97 -3.20 -25.46 -55.78
CA PRO A 97 -4.21 -26.04 -56.65
C PRO A 97 -5.51 -25.24 -56.58
N ALA A 98 -6.07 -25.00 -57.77
CA ALA A 98 -7.33 -24.32 -58.00
C ALA A 98 -8.55 -25.20 -57.68
N THR A 99 -9.63 -24.47 -57.40
CA THR A 99 -11.06 -24.82 -57.30
C THR A 99 -11.56 -25.83 -58.34
N GLU A 100 -12.45 -26.75 -57.93
CA GLU A 100 -13.59 -27.21 -58.73
C GLU A 100 -14.73 -27.64 -57.77
N THR A 101 -15.88 -26.99 -57.90
CA THR A 101 -17.14 -27.28 -57.20
C THR A 101 -18.01 -28.16 -58.10
N PRO A 102 -18.46 -29.36 -57.69
CA PRO A 102 -19.48 -30.09 -58.45
C PRO A 102 -20.89 -29.71 -57.99
N ALA A 103 -21.68 -29.27 -58.96
CA ALA A 103 -23.06 -28.86 -58.84
C ALA A 103 -24.04 -30.02 -58.54
N THR A 104 -25.09 -29.65 -57.81
CA THR A 104 -26.36 -30.35 -57.62
C THR A 104 -27.01 -30.75 -58.96
N VAL A 105 -27.39 -32.02 -59.08
CA VAL A 105 -28.39 -32.48 -60.07
C VAL A 105 -29.42 -33.34 -59.35
N ALA A 106 -30.66 -32.86 -59.33
CA ALA A 106 -31.83 -33.61 -58.86
C ALA A 106 -32.32 -34.56 -59.97
N PRO A 107 -32.83 -35.76 -59.63
CA PRO A 107 -33.75 -36.47 -60.50
C PRO A 107 -35.20 -36.38 -59.98
N THR A 108 -36.11 -36.01 -60.87
CA THR A 108 -37.59 -36.16 -60.74
C THR A 108 -38.00 -37.54 -61.28
N PRO A 109 -39.22 -38.05 -60.99
CA PRO A 109 -39.53 -39.47 -60.83
C PRO A 109 -39.84 -40.20 -62.14
N SER A 110 -39.67 -41.53 -62.14
CA SER A 110 -40.30 -42.41 -63.12
C SER A 110 -41.10 -43.47 -62.37
N GLU A 111 -42.39 -43.51 -62.71
CA GLU A 111 -43.40 -44.46 -62.27
C GLU A 111 -43.38 -45.71 -63.15
N GLY A 112 -43.78 -46.86 -62.61
CA GLY A 112 -44.21 -48.04 -63.36
C GLY A 112 -43.19 -49.18 -63.50
N ASP A 113 -43.22 -50.15 -62.59
CA ASP A 113 -43.78 -51.49 -62.89
C ASP A 113 -43.54 -52.43 -61.70
N GLU A 114 -44.63 -52.97 -61.16
CA GLU A 114 -44.61 -54.11 -60.25
C GLU A 114 -44.46 -55.39 -61.08
N PRO A 115 -43.51 -56.26 -60.72
CA PRO A 115 -43.86 -57.67 -60.71
C PRO A 115 -43.59 -58.28 -59.33
N THR A 116 -44.60 -59.00 -58.88
CA THR A 116 -44.61 -59.91 -57.74
C THR A 116 -43.48 -60.93 -57.83
N GLY A 117 -42.62 -60.96 -56.81
CA GLY A 117 -41.56 -61.96 -56.67
C GLY A 117 -41.09 -62.07 -55.23
N SER A 118 -41.55 -63.12 -54.53
CA SER A 118 -40.94 -63.57 -53.27
C SER A 118 -39.49 -64.01 -53.51
N SER A 119 -38.52 -63.34 -52.89
CA SER A 119 -37.23 -63.95 -52.55
C SER A 119 -36.56 -63.23 -51.37
N THR A 120 -36.53 -63.93 -50.24
CA THR A 120 -35.48 -64.00 -49.21
C THR A 120 -34.76 -62.71 -48.83
N THR A 121 -35.03 -62.24 -47.61
CA THR A 121 -34.22 -61.31 -46.82
C THR A 121 -32.73 -61.63 -46.97
N ALA A 122 -32.03 -60.85 -47.78
CA ALA A 122 -30.58 -60.72 -47.68
C ALA A 122 -30.30 -59.96 -46.39
N ASP A 123 -29.57 -60.62 -45.50
CA ASP A 123 -29.04 -60.10 -44.25
C ASP A 123 -28.25 -58.81 -44.51
N ARG A 124 -28.92 -57.66 -44.40
CA ARG A 124 -28.24 -56.37 -44.26
C ARG A 124 -27.61 -56.42 -42.87
N PRO A 125 -26.27 -56.37 -42.72
CA PRO A 125 -25.66 -56.34 -41.40
C PRO A 125 -26.33 -55.22 -40.61
N ALA A 126 -26.90 -55.58 -39.45
CA ALA A 126 -27.49 -54.62 -38.54
C ALA A 126 -26.45 -53.52 -38.30
N ALA A 127 -26.86 -52.26 -38.44
CA ALA A 127 -25.97 -51.14 -38.12
C ALA A 127 -25.56 -51.31 -36.65
N ALA A 128 -24.25 -51.34 -36.40
CA ALA A 128 -23.74 -51.40 -35.04
C ALA A 128 -24.27 -50.19 -34.24
N GLY A 129 -24.47 -50.38 -32.93
CA GLY A 129 -24.86 -49.30 -32.05
C GLY A 129 -23.87 -48.13 -32.10
N THR A 130 -24.28 -46.98 -31.58
CA THR A 130 -23.41 -45.83 -31.36
C THR A 130 -23.61 -45.32 -29.94
N VAL A 131 -22.58 -44.68 -29.40
CA VAL A 131 -22.62 -44.05 -28.07
C VAL A 131 -22.15 -42.62 -28.23
N THR A 132 -22.91 -41.68 -27.70
CA THR A 132 -22.47 -40.29 -27.51
C THR A 132 -22.40 -40.00 -26.01
N ILE A 133 -21.60 -39.00 -25.65
CA ILE A 133 -21.54 -38.47 -24.29
C ILE A 133 -22.19 -37.09 -24.32
N ASP A 134 -23.26 -36.92 -23.57
CA ASP A 134 -23.85 -35.61 -23.28
C ASP A 134 -23.24 -35.02 -22.00
N GLY A 135 -23.06 -33.70 -21.98
CA GLY A 135 -22.45 -32.95 -20.88
C GLY A 135 -21.12 -32.28 -21.24
N VAL A 136 -20.72 -31.31 -20.40
CA VAL A 136 -19.46 -30.58 -20.57
C VAL A 136 -18.32 -31.38 -19.94
N ALA A 137 -17.22 -31.54 -20.68
CA ALA A 137 -15.99 -32.17 -20.22
C ALA A 137 -15.21 -31.25 -19.24
N ALA A 138 -15.82 -30.92 -18.10
CA ALA A 138 -15.24 -30.04 -17.08
C ALA A 138 -15.44 -30.59 -15.67
N VAL A 139 -14.51 -30.31 -14.75
CA VAL A 139 -14.62 -30.71 -13.33
C VAL A 139 -15.95 -30.27 -12.73
N GLY A 140 -16.61 -31.16 -12.00
CA GLY A 140 -17.94 -30.92 -11.39
C GLY A 140 -19.12 -31.12 -12.35
N SER A 141 -18.89 -31.23 -13.65
CA SER A 141 -19.95 -31.49 -14.63
C SER A 141 -20.41 -32.95 -14.59
N LYS A 142 -21.67 -33.17 -14.99
CA LYS A 142 -22.25 -34.51 -15.14
C LYS A 142 -22.22 -34.93 -16.60
N LEU A 143 -21.52 -36.02 -16.88
CA LEU A 143 -21.49 -36.70 -18.17
C LEU A 143 -22.54 -37.82 -18.20
N THR A 144 -23.26 -37.96 -19.31
CA THR A 144 -24.30 -38.98 -19.50
C THR A 144 -24.08 -39.72 -20.81
N ALA A 145 -24.06 -41.05 -20.75
CA ALA A 145 -23.95 -41.88 -21.95
C ALA A 145 -25.31 -42.01 -22.63
N GLU A 146 -25.34 -41.72 -23.93
CA GLU A 146 -26.51 -41.78 -24.80
C GLU A 146 -26.31 -42.85 -25.88
N PRO A 147 -26.68 -44.12 -25.60
CA PRO A 147 -26.59 -45.19 -26.57
C PRO A 147 -27.76 -45.14 -27.57
N SER A 148 -27.48 -45.37 -28.85
CA SER A 148 -28.49 -45.46 -29.90
C SER A 148 -28.18 -46.59 -30.89
N GLY A 149 -29.19 -47.18 -31.52
CA GLY A 149 -29.01 -48.18 -32.58
C GLY A 149 -28.67 -49.61 -32.14
N PHE A 150 -28.57 -49.90 -30.84
CA PHE A 150 -28.32 -51.26 -30.32
C PHE A 150 -29.47 -52.24 -30.61
N THR A 151 -29.15 -53.51 -30.86
CA THR A 151 -30.12 -54.54 -31.22
C THR A 151 -31.05 -54.90 -30.06
N ALA A 152 -32.36 -54.86 -30.30
CA ALA A 152 -33.39 -55.23 -29.34
C ALA A 152 -33.52 -56.75 -29.13
N PRO A 153 -33.84 -57.24 -27.92
CA PRO A 153 -34.02 -56.47 -26.69
C PRO A 153 -32.67 -55.95 -26.16
N THR A 154 -32.67 -54.71 -25.66
CA THR A 154 -31.47 -54.07 -25.14
C THR A 154 -31.35 -54.26 -23.62
N ASN A 155 -30.25 -54.84 -23.16
CA ASN A 155 -29.86 -54.85 -21.75
C ASN A 155 -28.45 -54.25 -21.64
N LEU A 156 -28.41 -52.94 -21.43
CA LEU A 156 -27.20 -52.12 -21.52
C LEU A 156 -26.51 -52.00 -20.16
N SER A 157 -25.20 -52.19 -20.17
CA SER A 157 -24.31 -51.94 -19.04
C SER A 157 -23.27 -50.89 -19.43
N TYR A 158 -22.84 -50.09 -18.45
CA TYR A 158 -21.95 -48.95 -18.65
C TYR A 158 -20.66 -49.16 -17.86
N SER A 159 -19.53 -48.79 -18.42
CA SER A 159 -18.24 -48.76 -17.74
C SER A 159 -17.52 -47.47 -18.10
N TRP A 160 -17.47 -46.55 -17.15
CA TRP A 160 -16.70 -45.31 -17.25
C TRP A 160 -15.28 -45.56 -16.75
N THR A 161 -14.30 -45.10 -17.52
CA THR A 161 -12.88 -45.19 -17.19
C THR A 161 -12.18 -43.85 -17.41
N VAL A 162 -11.19 -43.57 -16.56
CA VAL A 162 -10.29 -42.43 -16.67
C VAL A 162 -8.87 -42.99 -16.59
N ASP A 163 -8.04 -42.74 -17.62
CA ASP A 163 -6.73 -43.38 -17.79
C ASP A 163 -6.77 -44.92 -17.62
N GLY A 164 -7.85 -45.56 -18.11
CA GLY A 164 -8.07 -47.00 -18.00
C GLY A 164 -8.52 -47.50 -16.61
N THR A 165 -8.63 -46.63 -15.61
CA THR A 165 -9.15 -46.99 -14.27
C THR A 165 -10.66 -46.78 -14.22
N SER A 166 -11.42 -47.77 -13.75
CA SER A 166 -12.88 -47.66 -13.65
C SER A 166 -13.31 -46.67 -12.57
N VAL A 167 -14.17 -45.72 -12.93
CA VAL A 167 -14.66 -44.64 -12.04
C VAL A 167 -16.16 -44.69 -11.77
N SER A 168 -16.94 -45.34 -12.65
CA SER A 168 -18.39 -45.52 -12.50
C SER A 168 -18.90 -46.65 -13.40
N GLN A 169 -20.01 -47.26 -13.00
CA GLN A 169 -20.77 -48.25 -13.79
C GLN A 169 -22.21 -47.80 -14.09
N GLY A 170 -22.58 -46.58 -13.68
CA GLY A 170 -23.89 -46.01 -13.98
C GLY A 170 -23.95 -45.44 -15.40
N GLN A 171 -25.15 -45.11 -15.87
CA GLN A 171 -25.32 -44.39 -17.15
C GLN A 171 -24.67 -42.99 -17.14
N SER A 172 -24.42 -42.44 -15.95
CA SER A 172 -23.80 -41.12 -15.80
C SER A 172 -22.60 -41.14 -14.85
N TYR A 173 -21.73 -40.14 -15.02
CA TYR A 173 -20.54 -39.91 -14.22
C TYR A 173 -20.42 -38.41 -13.89
N VAL A 174 -20.11 -38.09 -12.63
CA VAL A 174 -19.77 -36.71 -12.22
C VAL A 174 -18.26 -36.59 -12.19
N VAL A 175 -17.73 -35.67 -12.99
CA VAL A 175 -16.30 -35.46 -13.16
C VAL A 175 -15.69 -34.90 -11.87
N LYS A 176 -14.59 -35.49 -11.42
CA LYS A 176 -13.92 -35.11 -10.17
C LYS A 176 -12.69 -34.23 -10.46
N PRO A 177 -12.21 -33.44 -9.48
CA PRO A 177 -10.97 -32.67 -9.64
C PRO A 177 -9.76 -33.52 -10.06
N THR A 178 -9.70 -34.78 -9.61
CA THR A 178 -8.63 -35.74 -9.97
C THR A 178 -8.65 -36.18 -11.44
N ASP A 179 -9.70 -35.83 -12.18
CA ASP A 179 -9.87 -36.16 -13.60
C ASP A 179 -9.38 -35.03 -14.52
N ALA A 180 -9.05 -33.86 -13.96
CA ALA A 180 -8.58 -32.70 -14.73
C ALA A 180 -7.41 -33.06 -15.66
N GLY A 181 -7.51 -32.64 -16.91
CA GLY A 181 -6.54 -32.88 -17.98
C GLY A 181 -6.59 -34.29 -18.59
N LYS A 182 -7.40 -35.20 -18.02
CA LYS A 182 -7.54 -36.58 -18.51
C LYS A 182 -8.71 -36.72 -19.46
N VAL A 183 -8.74 -37.81 -20.21
CA VAL A 183 -9.88 -38.16 -21.07
C VAL A 183 -10.75 -39.18 -20.35
N VAL A 184 -12.06 -38.92 -20.33
CA VAL A 184 -13.05 -39.87 -19.81
C VAL A 184 -13.57 -40.71 -20.96
N MET A 185 -13.51 -42.04 -20.82
CA MET A 185 -14.05 -42.99 -21.79
C MET A 185 -15.21 -43.76 -21.17
N VAL A 186 -16.31 -43.90 -21.90
CA VAL A 186 -17.42 -44.80 -21.54
C VAL A 186 -17.51 -45.93 -22.56
N THR A 187 -17.62 -47.17 -22.06
CA THR A 187 -17.96 -48.35 -22.86
C THR A 187 -19.36 -48.80 -22.49
N VAL A 188 -20.23 -48.92 -23.50
CA VAL A 188 -21.60 -49.43 -23.35
C VAL A 188 -21.68 -50.81 -23.97
N THR A 189 -22.12 -51.79 -23.19
CA THR A 189 -22.23 -53.20 -23.63
C THR A 189 -23.67 -53.67 -23.55
N ASN A 190 -24.21 -54.14 -24.67
CA ASN A 190 -25.53 -54.76 -24.77
C ASN A 190 -25.40 -56.27 -24.52
N THR A 191 -26.26 -56.81 -23.66
CA THR A 191 -26.28 -58.23 -23.32
C THR A 191 -27.60 -58.89 -23.69
N GLN A 192 -27.55 -60.06 -24.31
CA GLN A 192 -28.73 -60.88 -24.64
C GLN A 192 -28.55 -62.28 -24.06
N GLY A 193 -29.52 -62.71 -23.25
CA GLY A 193 -29.42 -64.00 -22.54
C GLY A 193 -28.21 -64.09 -21.59
N GLY A 194 -27.69 -62.96 -21.11
CA GLY A 194 -26.50 -62.89 -20.25
C GLY A 194 -25.16 -62.89 -21.00
N ILE A 195 -25.17 -62.84 -22.35
CA ILE A 195 -23.97 -62.81 -23.19
C ILE A 195 -23.83 -61.42 -23.82
N ALA A 196 -22.63 -60.84 -23.80
CA ALA A 196 -22.34 -59.60 -24.51
C ALA A 196 -22.42 -59.81 -26.02
N VAL A 197 -23.29 -59.05 -26.70
CA VAL A 197 -23.53 -59.17 -28.14
C VAL A 197 -23.03 -57.96 -28.93
N GLU A 198 -23.00 -56.78 -28.31
CA GLU A 198 -22.53 -55.52 -28.92
C GLU A 198 -21.80 -54.69 -27.85
N SER A 199 -20.72 -54.00 -28.23
CA SER A 199 -19.95 -53.15 -27.33
C SER A 199 -19.40 -51.95 -28.10
N GLU A 200 -19.74 -50.76 -27.67
CA GLU A 200 -19.36 -49.50 -28.31
C GLU A 200 -18.83 -48.53 -27.27
N SER A 201 -17.93 -47.64 -27.67
CA SER A 201 -17.30 -46.69 -26.76
C SER A 201 -17.31 -45.27 -27.30
N ALA A 202 -17.32 -44.31 -26.38
CA ALA A 202 -17.16 -42.90 -26.64
C ALA A 202 -16.16 -42.29 -25.65
N GLN A 203 -15.54 -41.19 -26.03
CA GLN A 203 -14.58 -40.48 -25.19
C GLN A 203 -14.83 -38.98 -25.25
N THR A 204 -14.47 -38.28 -24.18
CA THR A 204 -14.51 -36.82 -24.11
C THR A 204 -13.24 -36.20 -24.69
N ASP A 205 -13.25 -34.89 -24.91
CA ASP A 205 -12.01 -34.10 -24.89
C ASP A 205 -11.37 -34.14 -23.48
N PRO A 206 -10.09 -33.72 -23.32
CA PRO A 206 -9.47 -33.61 -22.02
C PRO A 206 -10.32 -32.76 -21.07
N ILE A 207 -10.54 -33.25 -19.85
CA ILE A 207 -11.35 -32.55 -18.86
C ILE A 207 -10.71 -31.19 -18.52
N THR A 208 -11.48 -30.12 -18.65
CA THR A 208 -11.07 -28.78 -18.25
C THR A 208 -11.33 -28.55 -16.76
N GLN A 209 -10.54 -27.66 -16.17
CA GLN A 209 -10.71 -27.17 -14.80
C GLN A 209 -10.40 -25.67 -14.79
N ALA A 210 -11.37 -24.90 -14.29
CA ALA A 210 -11.21 -23.48 -14.06
C ALA A 210 -9.99 -23.19 -13.17
N PRO A 211 -9.29 -22.07 -13.40
CA PRO A 211 -8.15 -21.72 -12.59
C PRO A 211 -8.60 -21.37 -11.17
N VAL A 212 -7.86 -21.85 -10.18
CA VAL A 212 -8.10 -21.57 -8.75
C VAL A 212 -6.75 -21.27 -8.10
N PHE A 213 -6.63 -20.13 -7.42
CA PHE A 213 -5.46 -19.84 -6.60
C PHE A 213 -5.44 -20.72 -5.36
N VAL A 214 -4.26 -21.22 -5.00
CA VAL A 214 -4.08 -22.15 -3.88
C VAL A 214 -2.87 -21.77 -3.04
N ASP A 215 -2.85 -22.21 -1.79
CA ASP A 215 -1.70 -22.06 -0.90
C ASP A 215 -0.63 -23.15 -1.16
N GLU A 216 0.36 -23.26 -0.27
CA GLU A 216 1.42 -24.27 -0.38
C GLU A 216 0.90 -25.71 -0.22
N ASP A 217 -0.17 -25.90 0.55
CA ASP A 217 -0.81 -27.20 0.79
C ASP A 217 -1.78 -27.57 -0.36
N GLY A 218 -2.07 -26.63 -1.26
CA GLY A 218 -2.98 -26.80 -2.38
C GLY A 218 -4.44 -26.50 -2.05
N GLU A 219 -4.71 -25.89 -0.90
CA GLU A 219 -6.05 -25.47 -0.50
C GLU A 219 -6.42 -24.14 -1.17
N PRO A 220 -7.69 -23.92 -1.56
CA PRO A 220 -8.10 -22.70 -2.24
C PRO A 220 -7.88 -21.43 -1.40
N VAL A 221 -7.25 -20.41 -1.99
CA VAL A 221 -7.14 -19.06 -1.44
C VAL A 221 -8.27 -18.21 -1.99
N THR A 222 -9.11 -17.66 -1.11
CA THR A 222 -10.29 -16.85 -1.50
C THR A 222 -10.10 -15.35 -1.32
N ASP A 223 -9.08 -14.95 -0.57
CA ASP A 223 -8.74 -13.55 -0.31
C ASP A 223 -8.29 -12.86 -1.60
N GLY A 224 -8.75 -11.62 -1.79
CA GLY A 224 -8.56 -10.89 -3.04
C GLY A 224 -9.38 -11.42 -4.23
N ILE A 225 -10.24 -12.43 -4.05
CA ILE A 225 -11.05 -13.00 -5.13
C ILE A 225 -12.55 -12.87 -4.82
N THR A 226 -12.99 -13.45 -3.71
CA THR A 226 -14.41 -13.55 -3.34
C THR A 226 -14.71 -13.10 -1.91
N THR A 227 -13.70 -13.00 -1.05
CA THR A 227 -13.81 -12.37 0.28
C THR A 227 -13.86 -10.85 0.11
N GLU A 228 -14.59 -10.12 0.97
CA GLU A 228 -14.43 -8.65 1.03
C GLU A 228 -13.01 -8.32 1.49
N GLY A 229 -12.18 -7.78 0.60
CA GLY A 229 -10.81 -7.36 0.87
C GLY A 229 -9.77 -8.05 -0.01
N ASP A 230 -8.57 -7.47 -0.02
CA ASP A 230 -7.43 -7.93 -0.81
C ASP A 230 -6.66 -9.07 -0.10
N LEU A 231 -5.86 -9.82 -0.86
CA LEU A 231 -4.84 -10.67 -0.26
C LEU A 231 -3.75 -9.76 0.33
N THR A 232 -3.66 -9.67 1.66
CA THR A 232 -2.62 -8.88 2.31
C THR A 232 -1.32 -9.66 2.42
N LEU A 233 -0.24 -9.07 1.90
CA LEU A 233 1.13 -9.55 2.07
C LEU A 233 1.91 -8.50 2.88
N THR A 234 2.77 -8.95 3.79
CA THR A 234 3.60 -8.04 4.60
C THR A 234 5.07 -8.22 4.27
N ALA A 235 5.78 -7.11 4.13
CA ALA A 235 7.23 -7.03 3.98
C ALA A 235 7.80 -5.94 4.88
N THR A 236 9.11 -5.94 5.09
CA THR A 236 9.81 -4.89 5.85
C THR A 236 10.80 -4.19 4.92
N ALA A 237 10.82 -2.86 4.95
CA ALA A 237 11.74 -2.04 4.18
C ALA A 237 13.20 -2.46 4.43
N GLY A 238 13.97 -2.64 3.35
CA GLY A 238 15.35 -3.10 3.38
C GLY A 238 15.54 -4.61 3.48
N GLU A 239 14.50 -5.38 3.82
CA GLU A 239 14.58 -6.84 3.91
C GLU A 239 14.26 -7.53 2.58
N ALA A 240 14.79 -8.73 2.39
CA ALA A 240 14.47 -9.56 1.22
C ALA A 240 13.08 -10.19 1.40
N PHE A 241 12.21 -9.97 0.42
CA PHE A 241 10.85 -10.48 0.38
C PHE A 241 10.69 -11.52 -0.74
N SER A 242 9.88 -12.56 -0.49
CA SER A 242 9.49 -13.54 -1.50
C SER A 242 8.13 -14.15 -1.17
N TYR A 243 7.23 -14.16 -2.14
CA TYR A 243 5.93 -14.82 -2.09
C TYR A 243 5.68 -15.56 -3.41
N THR A 244 5.08 -16.75 -3.36
CA THR A 244 4.79 -17.54 -4.57
C THR A 244 3.29 -17.67 -4.76
N PHE A 245 2.77 -17.05 -5.81
CA PHE A 245 1.42 -17.30 -6.28
C PHE A 245 1.35 -18.68 -6.94
N ARG A 246 0.35 -19.46 -6.56
CA ARG A 246 0.11 -20.80 -7.10
C ARG A 246 -1.31 -20.89 -7.59
N ALA A 247 -1.51 -21.50 -8.75
CA ALA A 247 -2.84 -21.79 -9.27
C ALA A 247 -2.90 -23.20 -9.84
N ILE A 248 -4.02 -23.87 -9.59
CA ILE A 248 -4.39 -25.15 -10.20
C ILE A 248 -5.42 -24.91 -11.30
N GLY A 249 -5.44 -25.76 -12.31
CA GLY A 249 -6.35 -25.68 -13.44
C GLY A 249 -5.93 -26.62 -14.57
N SER A 250 -6.83 -26.84 -15.51
CA SER A 250 -6.59 -27.63 -16.72
C SER A 250 -7.22 -26.93 -17.92
N PRO A 251 -6.42 -26.48 -18.91
CA PRO A 251 -4.96 -26.57 -19.01
C PRO A 251 -4.18 -25.90 -17.85
N LYS A 252 -2.88 -26.20 -17.72
CA LYS A 252 -2.06 -25.59 -16.65
C LYS A 252 -2.22 -24.05 -16.68
N PRO A 253 -2.59 -23.40 -15.56
CA PRO A 253 -2.75 -21.96 -15.54
C PRO A 253 -1.46 -21.22 -15.88
N VAL A 254 -1.60 -20.11 -16.59
CA VAL A 254 -0.55 -19.10 -16.79
C VAL A 254 -0.85 -17.93 -15.86
N LEU A 255 0.18 -17.46 -15.14
CA LEU A 255 0.06 -16.33 -14.24
C LEU A 255 0.54 -15.04 -14.91
N ALA A 256 -0.07 -13.91 -14.58
CA ALA A 256 0.37 -12.59 -15.01
C ALA A 256 -0.02 -11.51 -13.99
N LEU A 257 0.72 -10.40 -13.98
CA LEU A 257 0.28 -9.19 -13.28
C LEU A 257 -0.87 -8.53 -14.06
N ASP A 258 -1.76 -7.91 -13.31
CA ASP A 258 -2.87 -7.12 -13.82
C ASP A 258 -3.04 -5.84 -12.99
N TYR A 259 -3.83 -4.91 -13.50
CA TYR A 259 -4.16 -3.67 -12.78
C TYR A 259 -5.05 -3.96 -11.58
N TYR A 260 -4.80 -3.27 -10.47
CA TYR A 260 -5.66 -3.38 -9.29
C TYR A 260 -7.12 -3.01 -9.61
N ASN A 261 -7.30 -1.93 -10.39
CA ASN A 261 -8.60 -1.55 -10.95
C ASN A 261 -8.57 -1.72 -12.47
N SER A 262 -9.50 -2.53 -13.01
CA SER A 262 -9.56 -2.83 -14.43
C SER A 262 -9.77 -1.60 -15.32
N GLU A 263 -10.37 -0.53 -14.79
CA GLU A 263 -10.53 0.74 -15.52
C GLU A 263 -9.19 1.46 -15.78
N ASP A 264 -8.17 1.23 -14.96
CA ASP A 264 -6.87 1.90 -15.07
C ASP A 264 -6.08 1.43 -16.31
N GLY A 265 -6.35 0.21 -16.80
CA GLY A 265 -5.72 -0.32 -17.99
C GLY A 265 -6.21 0.30 -19.31
N GLU A 266 -7.38 0.94 -19.32
CA GLU A 266 -7.97 1.55 -20.51
C GLU A 266 -7.38 2.94 -20.82
N ASP A 267 -6.81 3.61 -19.82
CA ASP A 267 -6.23 4.96 -19.88
C ASP A 267 -4.69 4.97 -19.64
N ALA A 268 -4.05 3.80 -19.63
CA ALA A 268 -2.63 3.65 -19.33
C ALA A 268 -1.72 4.12 -20.49
N ASP A 269 -1.42 5.42 -20.56
CA ASP A 269 -0.42 5.99 -21.47
C ASP A 269 1.01 5.50 -21.14
N GLY A 270 1.36 4.29 -21.61
CA GLY A 270 2.71 3.70 -21.46
C GLY A 270 3.03 3.14 -20.07
N TRP A 271 2.04 3.11 -19.17
CA TRP A 271 2.12 2.44 -17.87
C TRP A 271 1.81 0.94 -18.03
N THR A 272 2.42 0.10 -17.21
CA THR A 272 2.22 -1.35 -17.21
C THR A 272 1.81 -1.85 -15.82
N PRO A 273 1.17 -3.03 -15.69
CA PRO A 273 0.83 -3.57 -14.37
C PRO A 273 2.03 -3.71 -13.41
N ALA A 274 3.23 -3.93 -13.94
CA ALA A 274 4.46 -4.05 -13.16
C ALA A 274 4.87 -2.73 -12.48
N ASP A 275 4.43 -1.58 -12.99
CA ASP A 275 4.75 -0.28 -12.42
C ASP A 275 3.93 0.07 -11.16
N GLN A 276 2.98 -0.80 -10.76
CA GLN A 276 2.27 -0.79 -9.48
C GLN A 276 3.07 -1.47 -8.36
N LEU A 277 4.12 -2.20 -8.70
CA LEU A 277 4.96 -2.85 -7.70
C LEU A 277 5.94 -1.84 -7.07
N PRO A 278 6.35 -2.05 -5.80
CA PRO A 278 7.41 -1.25 -5.20
C PRO A 278 8.70 -1.34 -6.02
N GLU A 279 9.48 -0.25 -6.03
CA GLU A 279 10.82 -0.28 -6.63
C GLU A 279 11.66 -1.40 -6.01
N GLY A 280 12.25 -2.26 -6.85
CA GLY A 280 13.07 -3.38 -6.39
C GLY A 280 12.32 -4.68 -6.12
N ILE A 281 10.99 -4.69 -6.21
CA ILE A 281 10.16 -5.91 -6.25
C ILE A 281 9.81 -6.25 -7.70
N SER A 282 9.84 -7.54 -8.04
CA SER A 282 9.50 -8.04 -9.37
C SER A 282 8.70 -9.33 -9.31
N PHE A 283 7.89 -9.57 -10.34
CA PHE A 283 7.09 -10.79 -10.50
C PHE A 283 7.60 -11.61 -11.68
N ASP A 284 7.88 -12.90 -11.45
CA ASP A 284 8.16 -13.87 -12.49
C ASP A 284 6.90 -14.68 -12.83
N PRO A 285 6.25 -14.45 -13.98
CA PRO A 285 5.02 -15.16 -14.37
C PRO A 285 5.24 -16.65 -14.67
N ALA A 286 6.47 -17.09 -14.95
CA ALA A 286 6.76 -18.49 -15.23
C ALA A 286 6.76 -19.34 -13.95
N THR A 287 7.19 -18.74 -12.84
CA THR A 287 7.28 -19.40 -11.53
C THR A 287 6.20 -18.97 -10.55
N GLY A 288 5.54 -17.84 -10.80
CA GLY A 288 4.58 -17.19 -9.89
C GLY A 288 5.24 -16.46 -8.72
N VAL A 289 6.57 -16.28 -8.75
CA VAL A 289 7.31 -15.70 -7.63
C VAL A 289 7.32 -14.18 -7.71
N LEU A 290 6.78 -13.53 -6.69
CA LEU A 290 6.95 -12.12 -6.38
C LEU A 290 8.11 -11.98 -5.39
N SER A 291 9.20 -11.33 -5.79
CA SER A 291 10.39 -11.25 -4.92
C SER A 291 11.26 -10.02 -5.19
N GLY A 292 12.09 -9.68 -4.19
CA GLY A 292 13.07 -8.61 -4.27
C GLY A 292 13.32 -7.93 -2.93
N THR A 293 13.79 -6.69 -2.98
CA THR A 293 13.96 -5.82 -1.81
C THR A 293 13.54 -4.41 -2.19
N THR A 294 12.67 -3.81 -1.39
CA THR A 294 12.27 -2.40 -1.47
C THR A 294 12.67 -1.70 -0.19
N VAL A 295 12.91 -0.39 -0.26
CA VAL A 295 13.23 0.45 0.90
C VAL A 295 12.11 1.45 1.23
N ASP A 296 11.09 1.50 0.38
CA ASP A 296 9.98 2.43 0.51
C ASP A 296 8.80 1.71 1.17
N ALA A 297 8.58 2.01 2.44
CA ALA A 297 7.42 1.60 3.22
C ALA A 297 6.19 2.35 2.73
N SER A 298 5.20 1.57 2.30
CA SER A 298 3.92 2.03 1.79
C SER A 298 3.01 0.83 1.53
N TYR A 299 1.78 1.12 1.15
CA TYR A 299 0.83 0.14 0.63
C TYR A 299 0.90 0.12 -0.89
N TRP A 300 1.03 -1.07 -1.46
CA TRP A 300 1.12 -1.27 -2.91
C TRP A 300 0.03 -2.22 -3.37
N ASP A 301 -0.91 -1.69 -4.13
CA ASP A 301 -2.06 -2.41 -4.64
C ASP A 301 -1.84 -2.87 -6.07
N PHE A 302 -2.04 -4.16 -6.33
CA PHE A 302 -1.96 -4.75 -7.67
C PHE A 302 -2.86 -5.98 -7.78
N ALA A 303 -2.93 -6.58 -8.97
CA ALA A 303 -3.65 -7.83 -9.15
C ALA A 303 -2.77 -8.89 -9.82
N VAL A 304 -3.07 -10.16 -9.56
CA VAL A 304 -2.50 -11.32 -10.24
C VAL A 304 -3.64 -12.10 -10.89
N THR A 305 -3.48 -12.42 -12.16
CA THR A 305 -4.43 -13.26 -12.91
C THR A 305 -3.88 -14.67 -13.06
N ALA A 306 -4.77 -15.65 -13.01
CA ALA A 306 -4.51 -17.01 -13.42
C ALA A 306 -5.46 -17.39 -14.56
N THR A 307 -4.91 -17.69 -15.73
CA THR A 307 -5.69 -18.05 -16.92
C THR A 307 -5.48 -19.52 -17.28
N SER A 308 -6.57 -20.28 -17.35
CA SER A 308 -6.61 -21.67 -17.81
C SER A 308 -7.58 -21.79 -18.98
N GLY A 309 -7.04 -21.97 -20.20
CA GLY A 309 -7.85 -21.98 -21.41
C GLY A 309 -8.50 -20.62 -21.67
N THR A 310 -9.83 -20.56 -21.61
CA THR A 310 -10.62 -19.32 -21.79
C THR A 310 -11.12 -18.73 -20.48
N GLU A 311 -10.83 -19.38 -19.35
CA GLU A 311 -11.25 -18.94 -18.03
C GLU A 311 -10.10 -18.22 -17.34
N THR A 312 -10.40 -17.08 -16.72
CA THR A 312 -9.46 -16.28 -15.94
C THR A 312 -10.07 -15.99 -14.58
N VAL A 313 -9.25 -16.13 -13.53
CA VAL A 313 -9.55 -15.63 -12.19
C VAL A 313 -8.53 -14.55 -11.84
N THR A 314 -8.99 -13.48 -11.20
CA THR A 314 -8.17 -12.36 -10.74
C THR A 314 -8.15 -12.37 -9.22
N GLN A 315 -6.96 -12.19 -8.64
CA GLN A 315 -6.74 -12.00 -7.21
C GLN A 315 -6.14 -10.61 -6.99
N THR A 316 -6.82 -9.76 -6.24
CA THR A 316 -6.30 -8.45 -5.80
C THR A 316 -5.40 -8.63 -4.58
N VAL A 317 -4.33 -7.84 -4.53
CA VAL A 317 -3.26 -7.99 -3.54
C VAL A 317 -2.88 -6.61 -3.01
N GLU A 318 -2.79 -6.49 -1.70
CA GLU A 318 -2.23 -5.34 -0.99
C GLU A 318 -0.89 -5.80 -0.39
N LEU A 319 0.22 -5.26 -0.90
CA LEU A 319 1.54 -5.46 -0.29
C LEU A 319 1.81 -4.30 0.67
N ASP A 320 1.68 -4.58 1.96
CA ASP A 320 2.06 -3.70 3.07
C ASP A 320 3.56 -3.82 3.32
N VAL A 321 4.32 -2.81 2.88
CA VAL A 321 5.73 -2.68 3.19
C VAL A 321 5.84 -1.80 4.43
N GLN A 322 6.21 -2.42 5.55
CA GLN A 322 6.39 -1.75 6.83
C GLN A 322 7.76 -1.08 6.91
N ALA A 323 7.86 0.01 7.68
CA ALA A 323 9.13 0.63 8.00
C ALA A 323 10.04 -0.34 8.79
N ALA A 324 11.35 -0.21 8.63
CA ALA A 324 12.30 -0.90 9.48
C ALA A 324 12.33 -0.27 10.88
N ALA A 325 13.13 -0.85 11.78
CA ALA A 325 13.29 -0.31 13.14
C ALA A 325 13.74 1.17 13.11
N PRO A 326 13.23 2.01 14.03
CA PRO A 326 13.57 3.43 14.05
C PRO A 326 15.05 3.61 14.37
N VAL A 327 15.71 4.54 13.68
CA VAL A 327 17.12 4.92 13.90
C VAL A 327 17.29 6.41 14.20
N GLY A 328 16.22 7.20 14.12
CA GLY A 328 16.29 8.62 14.34
C GLY A 328 14.94 9.31 14.52
N LEU A 329 15.01 10.61 14.80
CA LEU A 329 13.87 11.51 14.91
C LEU A 329 14.01 12.61 13.87
N GLU A 330 13.03 12.68 12.97
CA GLU A 330 12.83 13.82 12.08
C GLU A 330 11.90 14.82 12.78
N ALA A 331 12.27 16.10 12.79
CA ALA A 331 11.44 17.16 13.36
C ALA A 331 10.96 18.11 12.25
N THR A 332 9.70 18.51 12.30
CA THR A 332 9.17 19.55 11.40
C THR A 332 8.95 20.83 12.17
N ALA A 333 9.34 21.96 11.58
CA ALA A 333 9.13 23.29 12.12
C ALA A 333 8.37 24.17 11.14
N VAL A 334 7.40 24.94 11.63
CA VAL A 334 6.60 25.85 10.81
C VAL A 334 6.19 27.08 11.62
N ASP A 335 6.06 28.25 10.99
CA ASP A 335 5.49 29.42 11.66
C ASP A 335 4.03 29.17 12.02
N ARG A 336 3.68 29.40 13.28
CA ARG A 336 2.33 29.14 13.79
C ARG A 336 1.27 29.97 13.09
N ALA A 337 1.52 31.25 12.84
CA ALA A 337 0.53 32.13 12.25
C ALA A 337 0.25 31.69 10.80
N ASP A 338 1.31 31.44 10.03
CA ASP A 338 1.21 30.97 8.66
C ASP A 338 0.50 29.61 8.58
N PHE A 339 0.83 28.67 9.48
CA PHE A 339 0.20 27.36 9.52
C PHE A 339 -1.29 27.42 9.88
N ILE A 340 -1.68 28.27 10.84
CA ILE A 340 -3.08 28.45 11.20
C ILE A 340 -3.88 29.10 10.06
N ASP A 341 -3.29 30.01 9.30
CA ASP A 341 -3.92 30.61 8.12
C ASP A 341 -4.07 29.59 6.98
N TYR A 342 -3.06 28.74 6.78
CA TYR A 342 -3.11 27.58 5.87
C TYR A 342 -4.23 26.59 6.28
N ALA A 343 -4.30 26.22 7.56
CA ALA A 343 -5.32 25.31 8.07
C ALA A 343 -6.74 25.88 7.88
N LYS A 344 -6.96 27.15 8.22
CA LYS A 344 -8.25 27.85 8.03
C LYS A 344 -8.66 28.01 6.57
N ALA A 345 -7.74 27.82 5.62
CA ALA A 345 -8.06 27.84 4.21
C ALA A 345 -8.62 26.51 3.70
N GLY A 346 -8.60 25.45 4.53
CA GLY A 346 -9.09 24.12 4.17
C GLY A 346 -8.00 23.19 3.65
N PHE A 347 -6.73 23.42 4.03
CA PHE A 347 -5.61 22.52 3.74
C PHE A 347 -4.98 21.96 5.03
N PRO A 348 -4.41 20.73 5.03
CA PRO A 348 -4.38 19.78 3.91
C PRO A 348 -5.77 19.17 3.58
N VAL A 349 -6.83 19.63 4.27
CA VAL A 349 -8.15 19.02 4.21
C VAL A 349 -9.29 20.02 4.44
N GLY A 350 -10.28 19.97 3.54
CA GLY A 350 -11.37 20.94 3.40
C GLY A 350 -12.49 20.79 4.42
N TRP A 351 -12.18 20.81 5.71
CA TRP A 351 -13.14 20.63 6.81
C TRP A 351 -13.91 21.89 7.23
N PHE A 352 -13.55 23.06 6.69
CA PHE A 352 -14.22 24.30 7.05
C PHE A 352 -15.33 24.60 6.03
N ASP A 353 -16.59 24.51 6.49
CA ASP A 353 -17.84 24.86 5.78
C ASP A 353 -17.97 26.38 5.47
N ASP A 354 -16.85 27.09 5.30
CA ASP A 354 -16.91 28.45 4.78
C ASP A 354 -17.24 28.38 3.29
N GLU A 355 -18.33 29.04 2.87
CA GLU A 355 -18.67 29.28 1.47
C GLU A 355 -17.39 29.65 0.72
N ALA A 356 -16.90 28.72 -0.11
CA ALA A 356 -15.55 28.74 -0.65
C ALA A 356 -15.28 30.03 -1.44
N THR A 357 -14.78 31.04 -0.75
CA THR A 357 -14.14 32.19 -1.36
C THR A 357 -12.78 31.75 -1.87
N LYS A 358 -12.38 32.22 -3.05
CA LYS A 358 -11.05 31.95 -3.58
C LYS A 358 -10.00 32.45 -2.59
N LYS A 359 -9.27 31.53 -1.96
CA LYS A 359 -8.17 31.81 -1.03
C LYS A 359 -6.89 31.23 -1.64
N SER A 360 -5.77 31.90 -1.43
CA SER A 360 -4.47 31.39 -1.83
C SER A 360 -3.42 31.92 -0.88
N GLY A 361 -2.34 31.18 -0.69
CA GLY A 361 -1.25 31.60 0.17
C GLY A 361 -0.02 30.74 -0.05
N SER A 362 0.99 31.02 0.75
CA SER A 362 2.23 30.26 0.79
C SER A 362 2.58 29.94 2.24
N LEU A 363 3.05 28.73 2.50
CA LEU A 363 3.57 28.29 3.78
C LEU A 363 5.04 27.90 3.60
N ARG A 364 5.87 28.21 4.60
CA ARG A 364 7.25 27.73 4.66
C ARG A 364 7.41 26.84 5.87
N SER A 365 7.82 25.60 5.63
CA SER A 365 8.19 24.63 6.66
C SER A 365 9.66 24.25 6.52
N TRP A 366 10.20 23.68 7.59
CA TRP A 366 11.51 23.09 7.62
C TRP A 366 11.42 21.68 8.17
N ILE A 367 11.98 20.74 7.43
CA ILE A 367 12.17 19.37 7.85
C ILE A 367 13.61 19.23 8.32
N ILE A 368 13.80 18.93 9.60
CA ILE A 368 15.08 18.65 10.23
C ILE A 368 15.22 17.13 10.30
N LYS A 369 16.03 16.58 9.41
CA LYS A 369 16.30 15.15 9.31
C LYS A 369 17.03 14.63 10.55
N ALA A 370 16.97 13.31 10.75
CA ALA A 370 17.65 12.63 11.86
C ALA A 370 19.18 12.86 11.86
N ASP A 371 19.80 13.09 10.70
CA ASP A 371 21.22 13.42 10.58
C ASP A 371 21.54 14.91 10.85
N GLY A 372 20.51 15.71 11.16
CA GLY A 372 20.61 17.15 11.41
C GLY A 372 20.63 18.00 10.14
N SER A 373 20.57 17.40 8.95
CA SER A 373 20.37 18.16 7.72
C SER A 373 18.97 18.76 7.68
N VAL A 374 18.84 19.91 7.01
CA VAL A 374 17.57 20.63 6.89
C VAL A 374 17.12 20.59 5.44
N VAL A 375 15.82 20.40 5.22
CA VAL A 375 15.13 20.66 3.97
C VAL A 375 14.13 21.78 4.22
N THR A 376 14.17 22.83 3.41
CA THR A 376 13.15 23.89 3.43
C THR A 376 12.09 23.54 2.41
N GLU A 377 10.84 23.53 2.82
CA GLU A 377 9.71 23.35 1.91
C GLU A 377 9.00 24.67 1.69
N HIS A 378 8.64 24.87 0.43
CA HIS A 378 7.84 26.00 -0.03
C HIS A 378 6.53 25.47 -0.56
N THR A 379 5.47 25.78 0.16
CA THR A 379 4.14 25.26 -0.12
C THR A 379 3.25 26.38 -0.62
N ASP A 380 2.93 26.37 -1.91
CA ASP A 380 1.96 27.28 -2.52
C ASP A 380 0.61 26.59 -2.65
N TRP A 381 -0.45 27.23 -2.17
CA TRP A 381 -1.79 26.63 -2.15
C TRP A 381 -2.86 27.58 -2.70
N GLU A 382 -3.87 27.00 -3.32
CA GLU A 382 -5.04 27.69 -3.84
C GLU A 382 -6.31 26.88 -3.53
N GLN A 383 -7.26 27.50 -2.82
CA GLN A 383 -8.58 26.96 -2.55
C GLN A 383 -9.62 27.62 -3.47
N THR A 384 -10.44 26.82 -4.13
CA THR A 384 -11.57 27.27 -4.94
C THR A 384 -12.88 26.59 -4.51
N PRO A 385 -14.06 27.08 -4.97
CA PRO A 385 -15.33 26.37 -4.75
C PRO A 385 -15.40 24.94 -5.28
N PHE A 386 -14.50 24.57 -6.19
CA PHE A 386 -14.49 23.26 -6.85
C PHE A 386 -13.43 22.31 -6.28
N GLY A 387 -12.64 22.76 -5.29
CA GLY A 387 -11.54 22.01 -4.70
C GLY A 387 -10.30 22.88 -4.46
N GLY A 388 -9.33 22.31 -3.75
CA GLY A 388 -8.02 22.92 -3.48
C GLY A 388 -6.90 22.25 -4.28
N SER A 389 -5.84 23.01 -4.57
CA SER A 389 -4.56 22.51 -5.09
C SER A 389 -3.41 23.04 -4.26
N GLU A 390 -2.37 22.22 -4.10
CA GLU A 390 -1.15 22.55 -3.38
C GLU A 390 0.06 22.14 -4.23
N PHE A 391 1.11 22.94 -4.19
CA PHE A 391 2.38 22.70 -4.83
C PHE A 391 3.49 22.87 -3.79
N ILE A 392 4.34 21.85 -3.68
CA ILE A 392 5.43 21.82 -2.70
C ILE A 392 6.75 21.75 -3.45
N ASP A 393 7.62 22.72 -3.17
CA ASP A 393 8.98 22.79 -3.68
C ASP A 393 9.97 22.62 -2.51
N GLU A 394 10.77 21.56 -2.57
CA GLU A 394 11.80 21.27 -1.56
C GLU A 394 13.16 21.85 -1.96
N VAL A 395 13.83 22.51 -1.02
CA VAL A 395 15.17 23.06 -1.20
C VAL A 395 16.09 22.52 -0.10
N PRO A 396 17.17 21.81 -0.45
CA PRO A 396 18.16 21.38 0.53
C PRO A 396 18.78 22.56 1.28
N GLY A 397 18.86 22.43 2.60
CA GLY A 397 19.35 23.43 3.53
C GLY A 397 18.28 24.40 4.01
N GLY A 398 18.74 25.54 4.53
CA GLY A 398 17.90 26.57 5.13
C GLY A 398 18.06 26.63 6.65
N THR A 399 17.35 27.56 7.27
CA THR A 399 17.37 27.77 8.72
C THR A 399 15.97 28.13 9.17
N PRO A 400 15.37 27.35 10.10
CA PRO A 400 14.12 27.73 10.75
C PRO A 400 14.17 29.19 11.20
N THR A 401 13.19 29.98 10.79
CA THR A 401 13.21 31.43 10.99
C THR A 401 11.83 31.91 11.45
N VAL A 402 11.81 32.81 12.43
CA VAL A 402 10.58 33.36 13.00
C VAL A 402 10.81 34.82 13.43
N PRO A 403 9.83 35.73 13.36
CA PRO A 403 9.97 37.06 13.94
C PRO A 403 10.04 37.02 15.47
N GLN A 404 10.68 38.02 16.07
CA GLN A 404 10.72 38.19 17.52
C GLN A 404 9.29 38.35 18.09
N GLY A 405 8.99 37.53 19.09
CA GLY A 405 7.66 37.38 19.68
C GLY A 405 6.76 36.41 18.92
N GLY A 406 7.22 35.85 17.81
CA GLY A 406 6.54 34.79 17.08
C GLY A 406 6.72 33.41 17.71
N THR A 407 5.96 32.45 17.19
CA THR A 407 5.90 31.07 17.68
C THR A 407 6.15 30.12 16.52
N LEU A 408 7.11 29.20 16.68
CA LEU A 408 7.22 28.03 15.81
C LEU A 408 6.40 26.88 16.38
N LEU A 409 5.65 26.21 15.51
CA LEU A 409 5.04 24.91 15.79
C LEU A 409 6.03 23.81 15.43
N LEU A 410 6.19 22.84 16.33
CA LEU A 410 7.06 21.69 16.16
C LEU A 410 6.27 20.39 16.28
N SER A 411 6.62 19.44 15.43
CA SER A 411 6.21 18.03 15.51
C SER A 411 7.43 17.13 15.27
N GLY A 412 7.29 15.84 15.59
CA GLY A 412 8.33 14.84 15.35
C GLY A 412 7.78 13.58 14.73
N THR A 413 8.64 12.83 14.04
CA THR A 413 8.33 11.54 13.44
C THR A 413 9.55 10.63 13.59
N LEU A 414 9.36 9.47 14.19
CA LEU A 414 10.41 8.44 14.22
C LEU A 414 10.66 7.95 12.80
N VAL A 415 11.93 7.84 12.42
CA VAL A 415 12.33 7.39 11.08
C VAL A 415 13.29 6.22 11.11
N ASP A 416 13.15 5.29 10.18
CA ASP A 416 14.10 4.21 9.94
C ASP A 416 15.32 4.66 9.11
N GLU A 417 16.24 3.74 8.82
CA GLU A 417 17.49 4.04 8.09
C GLU A 417 17.30 4.56 6.67
N PHE A 418 16.11 4.34 6.07
CA PHE A 418 15.77 4.83 4.74
C PHE A 418 14.92 6.10 4.79
N GLY A 419 14.65 6.63 5.99
CA GLY A 419 13.78 7.79 6.23
C GLY A 419 12.31 7.43 6.36
N ASN A 420 11.97 6.17 6.69
CA ASN A 420 10.58 5.72 6.75
C ASN A 420 9.98 6.13 8.06
N ALA A 421 8.86 6.85 8.01
CA ALA A 421 8.04 7.07 9.20
C ALA A 421 7.74 5.71 9.83
N VAL A 422 8.19 5.52 11.06
CA VAL A 422 7.88 4.37 11.89
C VAL A 422 6.67 4.75 12.71
N GLU A 423 5.54 4.13 12.41
CA GLU A 423 4.32 4.32 13.18
C GLU A 423 4.47 3.64 14.55
N ASP A 424 4.03 4.32 15.60
CA ASP A 424 3.96 3.72 16.93
C ASP A 424 2.61 2.98 17.04
N GLU A 425 2.67 1.65 17.07
CA GLU A 425 1.49 0.78 17.15
C GLU A 425 0.67 0.99 18.44
N GLU A 426 1.26 1.62 19.47
CA GLU A 426 0.59 1.89 20.75
C GLU A 426 -0.18 3.22 20.77
N ASP A 427 0.03 4.12 19.79
CA ASP A 427 -0.64 5.44 19.72
C ASP A 427 -1.83 5.42 18.74
N ASP A 428 -3.06 5.40 19.28
CA ASP A 428 -4.33 5.39 18.53
C ASP A 428 -4.50 6.56 17.53
N LEU A 429 -3.66 7.60 17.62
CA LEU A 429 -3.67 8.78 16.73
C LEU A 429 -2.53 8.76 15.70
N GLY A 430 -1.56 7.84 15.79
CA GLY A 430 -0.38 7.80 14.92
C GLY A 430 0.55 9.01 15.06
N VAL A 431 0.54 9.68 16.22
CA VAL A 431 1.28 10.92 16.46
C VAL A 431 2.40 10.69 17.46
N THR A 432 3.65 10.90 17.05
CA THR A 432 4.79 10.83 17.97
C THR A 432 4.76 12.00 18.96
N THR A 433 4.65 11.67 20.25
CA THR A 433 4.78 12.67 21.32
C THR A 433 6.23 13.16 21.44
N ILE A 434 6.45 14.48 21.40
CA ILE A 434 7.78 15.09 21.49
C ILE A 434 8.00 15.89 22.78
N ASP A 435 9.23 15.90 23.30
CA ASP A 435 9.75 16.85 24.28
C ASP A 435 10.64 17.87 23.57
N VAL A 436 10.49 19.16 23.90
CA VAL A 436 11.25 20.25 23.27
C VAL A 436 11.98 21.05 24.33
N ARG A 437 13.26 21.34 24.08
CA ARG A 437 14.09 22.19 24.94
C ARG A 437 14.76 23.29 24.14
N SER A 438 14.77 24.50 24.68
CA SER A 438 15.57 25.60 24.17
C SER A 438 16.80 25.84 25.04
N ASN A 439 17.91 26.23 24.42
CA ASN A 439 19.10 26.72 25.14
C ASN A 439 18.88 28.12 25.75
N VAL A 440 17.83 28.85 25.36
CA VAL A 440 17.50 30.17 25.89
C VAL A 440 16.34 30.04 26.89
N ALA A 441 16.62 30.28 28.17
CA ALA A 441 15.66 30.07 29.26
C ALA A 441 14.43 30.99 29.23
N SER A 442 14.46 32.08 28.46
CA SER A 442 13.30 32.96 28.29
C SER A 442 12.29 32.44 27.27
N ASP A 443 12.67 31.48 26.42
CA ASP A 443 11.75 30.91 25.45
C ASP A 443 10.66 30.12 26.16
N VAL A 444 9.44 30.22 25.64
CA VAL A 444 8.27 29.55 26.21
C VAL A 444 7.95 28.33 25.36
N VAL A 445 8.11 27.14 25.94
CA VAL A 445 7.80 25.85 25.32
C VAL A 445 6.55 25.29 25.98
N GLU A 446 5.47 25.16 25.21
CA GLU A 446 4.17 24.68 25.70
C GLU A 446 3.49 23.86 24.59
N GLN A 447 2.61 22.92 24.97
CA GLN A 447 1.73 22.29 23.98
C GLN A 447 0.88 23.37 23.30
N ASP A 448 0.70 23.27 21.99
CA ASP A 448 -0.09 24.27 21.29
C ASP A 448 -1.55 24.22 21.74
N SER A 449 -2.14 25.38 22.04
CA SER A 449 -3.51 25.45 22.56
C SER A 449 -4.60 24.97 21.59
N LEU A 450 -4.29 24.93 20.29
CA LEU A 450 -5.20 24.49 19.23
C LEU A 450 -4.81 23.11 18.68
N LEU A 451 -3.51 22.81 18.63
CA LEU A 451 -2.95 21.65 17.94
C LEU A 451 -2.20 20.67 18.85
N GLY A 452 -2.20 20.89 20.16
CA GLY A 452 -1.49 20.07 21.14
C GLY A 452 -1.99 18.63 21.19
N ASP A 453 -3.30 18.40 21.04
CA ASP A 453 -3.89 17.05 20.93
C ASP A 453 -3.46 16.33 19.64
N SER A 454 -2.89 17.06 18.67
CA SER A 454 -2.29 16.53 17.44
C SER A 454 -0.76 16.45 17.51
N GLY A 455 -0.18 16.50 18.72
CA GLY A 455 1.25 16.33 18.98
C GLY A 455 2.12 17.57 18.76
N PHE A 456 1.52 18.73 18.50
CA PHE A 456 2.29 19.95 18.27
C PHE A 456 2.73 20.64 19.56
N VAL A 457 4.01 20.98 19.60
CA VAL A 457 4.60 21.81 20.65
C VAL A 457 4.94 23.17 20.08
N GLY A 458 4.43 24.24 20.70
CA GLY A 458 4.73 25.61 20.34
C GLY A 458 5.96 26.12 21.10
N VAL A 459 6.88 26.79 20.39
CA VAL A 459 8.01 27.52 20.99
C VAL A 459 7.90 28.99 20.64
N THR A 460 7.71 29.84 21.65
CA THR A 460 7.62 31.30 21.49
C THR A 460 8.93 31.97 21.89
N PHE A 461 9.41 32.90 21.05
CA PHE A 461 10.75 33.49 21.17
C PHE A 461 10.71 34.98 21.54
N PRO A 462 10.92 35.37 22.82
CA PRO A 462 10.82 36.78 23.23
C PRO A 462 11.95 37.69 22.72
N HIS A 463 13.08 37.12 22.32
CA HIS A 463 14.30 37.85 21.99
C HIS A 463 14.82 37.50 20.60
N ALA A 464 15.28 38.51 19.86
CA ALA A 464 15.91 38.29 18.57
C ALA A 464 17.36 37.82 18.77
N SER A 465 17.61 36.55 18.47
CA SER A 465 18.93 35.92 18.49
C SER A 465 18.87 34.60 17.71
N VAL A 466 19.98 33.86 17.69
CA VAL A 466 19.97 32.45 17.31
C VAL A 466 19.63 31.63 18.54
N HIS A 467 18.62 30.77 18.45
CA HIS A 467 18.17 29.88 19.53
C HIS A 467 18.42 28.44 19.08
N ARG A 468 18.96 27.59 19.94
CA ARG A 468 19.14 26.17 19.63
C ARG A 468 18.07 25.37 20.31
N LEU A 469 17.26 24.68 19.52
CA LEU A 469 16.25 23.77 19.99
C LEU A 469 16.76 22.34 19.97
N THR A 470 16.31 21.53 20.92
CA THR A 470 16.48 20.07 20.95
C THR A 470 15.09 19.48 21.05
N VAL A 471 14.73 18.66 20.05
CA VAL A 471 13.48 17.91 20.00
C VAL A 471 13.84 16.45 20.27
N SER A 472 13.09 15.78 21.14
CA SER A 472 13.31 14.38 21.49
C SER A 472 12.01 13.60 21.57
N ALA A 473 12.06 12.34 21.17
CA ALA A 473 10.97 11.37 21.28
C ALA A 473 11.58 9.98 21.48
N SER A 474 11.00 9.20 22.39
CA SER A 474 11.57 7.91 22.82
C SER A 474 13.06 8.07 23.19
N ASP A 475 13.96 7.28 22.56
CA ASP A 475 15.41 7.35 22.78
C ASP A 475 16.14 8.26 21.77
N PHE A 476 15.41 8.93 20.88
CA PHE A 476 15.96 9.73 19.79
C PHE A 476 15.86 11.22 20.06
N SER A 477 16.81 12.00 19.51
CA SER A 477 16.76 13.46 19.56
C SER A 477 17.44 14.08 18.35
N THR A 478 16.94 15.24 17.95
CA THR A 478 17.55 16.10 16.93
C THR A 478 17.64 17.53 17.45
N ALA A 479 18.66 18.27 17.04
CA ALA A 479 18.89 19.63 17.50
C ALA A 479 19.29 20.56 16.37
N PHE A 480 18.66 21.72 16.30
CA PHE A 480 18.82 22.68 15.21
C PHE A 480 18.74 24.12 15.72
N ASP A 481 19.29 25.02 14.91
CA ASP A 481 19.29 26.45 15.21
C ASP A 481 18.08 27.14 14.55
N VAL A 482 17.48 28.07 15.29
CA VAL A 482 16.37 28.92 14.87
C VAL A 482 16.86 30.37 14.83
N GLN A 483 16.68 31.01 13.68
CA GLN A 483 16.98 32.42 13.49
C GLN A 483 15.77 33.27 13.90
N VAL A 484 15.84 33.95 15.05
CA VAL A 484 14.78 34.86 15.50
C VAL A 484 15.10 36.28 15.04
N THR A 485 14.30 36.80 14.10
CA THR A 485 14.55 38.09 13.46
C THR A 485 13.96 39.26 14.28
N PRO A 486 14.64 40.40 14.42
CA PRO A 486 14.10 41.54 15.15
C PRO A 486 12.80 42.06 14.53
N THR A 487 11.78 42.27 15.36
CA THR A 487 10.55 42.93 14.92
C THR A 487 10.84 44.42 14.69
N PRO A 488 10.60 44.98 13.49
CA PRO A 488 10.91 46.38 13.20
C PRO A 488 10.14 47.31 14.14
N VAL A 489 10.85 48.12 14.91
CA VAL A 489 10.22 49.21 15.67
C VAL A 489 9.80 50.27 14.67
N ALA A 490 8.50 50.56 14.59
CA ALA A 490 7.99 51.65 13.74
C ALA A 490 8.77 52.94 14.05
N ALA A 491 9.36 53.54 13.02
CA ALA A 491 10.07 54.80 13.17
C ALA A 491 9.08 55.85 13.70
N VAL A 492 9.35 56.38 14.90
CA VAL A 492 8.61 57.52 15.43
C VAL A 492 8.84 58.68 14.44
N PRO A 493 7.79 59.27 13.84
CA PRO A 493 7.96 60.42 12.96
C PRO A 493 8.66 61.52 13.75
N GLY A 494 9.82 61.98 13.25
CA GLY A 494 10.58 63.05 13.87
C GLY A 494 9.75 64.33 13.94
N GLY A 495 9.09 64.56 15.06
CA GLY A 495 8.36 65.80 15.32
C GLY A 495 9.36 66.94 15.45
N THR A 496 9.43 67.82 14.45
CA THR A 496 10.01 69.15 14.60
C THR A 496 9.17 69.93 15.61
N THR A 497 9.61 69.99 16.86
CA THR A 497 9.00 70.86 17.87
C THR A 497 9.47 72.30 17.64
N THR A 498 8.64 73.10 16.98
CA THR A 498 8.68 74.56 17.13
C THR A 498 8.20 74.91 18.54
N PRO A 499 8.95 75.67 19.37
CA PRO A 499 8.52 75.97 20.73
C PRO A 499 7.37 76.98 20.69
N ALA A 500 6.16 76.53 21.05
CA ALA A 500 5.01 77.40 21.29
C ALA A 500 4.98 77.85 22.76
N ALA A 501 4.66 79.14 22.94
CA ALA A 501 4.67 79.84 24.20
C ALA A 501 3.72 79.26 25.27
N VAL A 502 4.15 79.37 26.52
CA VAL A 502 3.42 78.99 27.73
C VAL A 502 2.16 79.85 27.89
N GLN A 503 1.00 79.21 28.00
CA GLN A 503 -0.20 79.86 28.53
C GLN A 503 -0.81 78.98 29.64
N HIS A 504 -0.89 79.55 30.84
CA HIS A 504 -1.44 78.92 32.04
C HIS A 504 -2.97 78.78 31.95
N GLY A 505 -3.51 77.60 32.24
CA GLY A 505 -4.95 77.37 32.35
C GLY A 505 -5.32 76.00 32.92
N ILE A 506 -5.51 75.96 34.24
CA ILE A 506 -6.38 75.11 35.11
C ILE A 506 -6.77 73.68 34.68
N ALA A 507 -6.48 72.75 35.59
CA ALA A 507 -6.74 71.31 35.53
C ALA A 507 -8.22 70.88 35.43
N SER A 508 -8.46 69.76 34.74
CA SER A 508 -9.59 68.86 35.01
C SER A 508 -9.23 67.41 34.64
N ALA A 509 -9.53 66.49 35.55
CA ALA A 509 -9.26 65.04 35.49
C ALA A 509 -10.30 64.30 34.62
N PRO A 510 -10.04 63.03 34.22
CA PRO A 510 -10.74 62.38 33.12
C PRO A 510 -12.07 61.75 33.55
N LYS A 511 -13.04 61.73 32.64
CA LYS A 511 -14.22 60.85 32.73
C LYS A 511 -14.03 59.68 31.78
N GLY A 512 -13.87 58.49 32.37
CA GLY A 512 -13.97 57.24 31.63
C GLY A 512 -15.40 56.95 31.21
N HIS A 513 -15.54 56.30 30.06
CA HIS A 513 -16.70 55.49 29.72
C HIS A 513 -16.18 54.15 29.24
N GLY A 514 -16.27 53.15 30.13
CA GLY A 514 -16.18 51.76 29.74
C GLY A 514 -17.38 51.40 28.87
N ARG A 515 -17.13 50.55 27.87
CA ARG A 515 -18.17 49.81 27.16
C ARG A 515 -17.73 48.36 27.08
N LEU A 516 -18.40 47.53 27.87
CA LEU A 516 -18.44 46.08 27.74
C LEU A 516 -19.26 45.73 26.49
N ALA A 517 -18.77 44.79 25.69
CA ALA A 517 -19.50 43.60 25.21
C ALA A 517 -18.84 43.04 23.94
N TYR A 518 -18.23 41.86 24.08
CA TYR A 518 -18.59 40.73 23.22
C TYR A 518 -18.41 39.45 24.03
N THR A 519 -19.52 38.91 24.50
CA THR A 519 -19.64 37.51 24.93
C THR A 519 -20.22 36.76 23.73
N GLY A 520 -19.34 36.08 23.00
CA GLY A 520 -19.70 35.00 22.09
C GLY A 520 -18.81 33.83 22.46
N ALA A 521 -19.28 33.04 23.42
CA ALA A 521 -18.86 31.67 23.58
C ALA A 521 -19.87 30.79 22.82
N ASP A 522 -19.43 29.58 22.46
CA ASP A 522 -20.04 28.55 21.63
C ASP A 522 -19.54 28.60 20.17
N GLU A 523 -18.95 27.55 19.58
CA GLU A 523 -19.01 26.11 19.85
C GLU A 523 -17.62 25.46 19.73
N THR A 524 -17.11 24.92 20.83
CA THR A 524 -16.01 23.94 20.82
C THR A 524 -16.61 22.54 20.87
N SER A 525 -16.19 21.66 19.94
CA SER A 525 -16.47 20.20 19.81
C SER A 525 -17.37 19.89 18.60
N PRO A 526 -16.78 19.62 17.42
CA PRO A 526 -16.11 18.33 17.12
C PRO A 526 -14.69 18.46 16.54
N ILE A 527 -14.09 19.65 16.62
CA ILE A 527 -12.90 20.08 15.85
C ILE A 527 -11.60 19.34 16.23
N ALA A 528 -11.46 18.85 17.46
CA ALA A 528 -10.21 18.25 17.95
C ALA A 528 -9.87 16.88 17.32
N TRP A 529 -10.88 16.06 16.98
CA TRP A 529 -10.65 14.70 16.48
C TRP A 529 -10.29 14.65 14.99
N ALA A 530 -10.76 15.61 14.18
CA ALA A 530 -10.48 15.65 12.75
C ALA A 530 -9.10 16.24 12.39
N LEU A 531 -8.50 17.02 13.30
CA LEU A 531 -7.13 17.54 13.16
C LEU A 531 -6.09 16.50 13.60
N GLY A 532 -6.36 15.73 14.67
CA GLY A 532 -5.49 14.64 15.11
C GLY A 532 -5.22 13.60 14.03
N LEU A 533 -6.19 13.33 13.16
CA LEU A 533 -6.06 12.34 12.07
C LEU A 533 -5.39 12.89 10.79
N LEU A 534 -4.95 14.16 10.76
CA LEU A 534 -4.40 14.74 9.53
C LEU A 534 -3.30 15.79 9.66
N VAL A 535 -2.89 16.18 10.87
CA VAL A 535 -1.61 16.88 11.00
C VAL A 535 -0.41 15.90 11.03
N ALA A 536 -0.71 14.61 10.87
CA ALA A 536 0.12 13.57 10.29
C ALA A 536 -0.20 13.31 8.80
N GLY A 537 -0.65 14.31 8.03
CA GLY A 537 -0.84 14.21 6.57
C GLY A 537 0.47 14.03 5.79
N ALA A 538 1.43 13.31 6.38
CA ALA A 538 2.84 13.65 6.53
C ALA A 538 3.11 14.84 7.46
N GLY A 539 4.31 14.93 8.02
CA GLY A 539 4.92 16.26 8.12
C GLY A 539 5.07 16.80 6.70
N LEU A 540 4.01 17.37 6.12
CA LEU A 540 3.93 18.08 4.83
C LEU A 540 4.33 17.40 3.50
N ILE A 541 4.81 16.16 3.50
CA ILE A 541 4.60 15.02 2.58
C ILE A 541 5.73 14.06 2.99
N GLY A 542 5.46 12.77 3.23
CA GLY A 542 6.50 11.83 3.67
C GLY A 542 7.69 11.98 2.73
N ALA A 543 8.91 11.88 3.25
CA ALA A 543 10.17 12.00 2.52
C ALA A 543 10.34 10.95 1.37
N ARG A 544 9.34 10.72 0.51
CA ARG A 544 9.02 9.37 0.03
C ARG A 544 8.40 9.21 -1.34
N THR A 545 7.95 10.25 -2.01
CA THR A 545 7.65 10.14 -3.46
C THR A 545 8.68 10.86 -4.34
N LEU A 546 9.74 11.42 -3.74
CA LEU A 546 10.80 12.13 -4.46
C LEU A 546 12.14 11.39 -4.53
N ARG A 547 12.11 10.05 -4.40
CA ARG A 547 12.76 9.21 -5.41
C ARG A 547 12.01 9.32 -6.73
N ARG A 548 12.23 10.46 -7.38
CA ARG A 548 12.55 10.55 -8.81
C ARG A 548 11.95 9.43 -9.69
N ARG A 549 10.70 9.56 -10.11
CA ARG A 549 10.35 9.24 -11.51
C ARG A 549 10.95 10.25 -12.51
N ARG A 550 11.68 11.29 -12.08
CA ARG A 550 12.00 12.46 -12.93
C ARG A 550 13.41 13.04 -12.82
N ALA A 551 14.41 12.22 -12.47
CA ALA A 551 15.79 12.53 -12.85
C ALA A 551 16.37 11.39 -13.70
N ARG A 552 15.68 11.09 -14.81
CA ARG A 552 16.09 10.37 -16.05
C ARG A 552 14.87 9.55 -16.54
N SER A 553 14.26 9.69 -17.72
CA SER A 553 14.68 10.21 -19.04
C SER A 553 16.10 9.87 -19.46
#